data_AF-A0A9P4IQZ0-F1
#
_entry.id   AF-A0A9P4IQZ0-F1
#
_cell.length_a   1.000
_cell.length_b   1.000
_cell.length_c   1.000
_cell.angle_alpha   90.00
_cell.angle_beta   90.00
_cell.angle_gamma   90.00
#
_symmetry.space_group_name_H-M   'P 1'
#
loop_
_entity.id
_entity.type
_entity.pdbx_description
1 polymer ?
#
loop_
_entity_poly.entity_id
_entity_poly.type
_entity_poly.pdbx_seq_one_letter_code
_entity_poly.pdbx_strand_id
1 'polypeptide(L)'
;MEPFKIFTPAGILGYGYDLWEFWHTVEEEKPAAIILDGGSTDPGPYMLGTGKTICSRASYERDLKPMLHVCSQYGIKLLVGSAGGAGTNAQVDWLVDVIAGLSKEKGYSFNVSTIKFNEDRDTMIAKVQAGEVYSCSSSPPLEAKDVQNAKSIVAQMGAEPWIKALESDPDIIISGRSYDPSPFIAYSMYRGVQVDPAWHMGKIMECGGLCAVPKGRSMMAVMYQDCFDLVPTNPNERCTPLSVAAHTFYEKTRPDQLPGPGGVLHLENATYEQLSDGKSVRVRGSKFVPTPRYQIKLEGVQEIGFRTIFIGGFRDPILIRQIDSFLDIVRSMTEEAFPALNEQDGPKLVFHVYGKDAVMGPLEPAQVTTHELGVLGEVLAQSQEEADAIAAYARVTCLHIPYDGQVATGGNLASPLTPLETSLGPVYKFTIYHVMDIDDPVSWFPIEKLVVGSRKDQTNGHTNGTNGVNGHGLKPPAARKQPPKKNVPAGPTTIAELAKVVRSKNAGPFEITLDILFDTAEDFKRVRESHALNREIIKSHYKVTDKDIITCMFFEPALGWKCTLKRPWPQGTFGERDTFGTQQHGPLLDIGIKGVAE
;
A
#
# COMPACT_ATOMS: atom_id res chain seq x y z
N MET A 1 20.37 -28.35 0.70
CA MET A 1 19.43 -27.91 -0.36
C MET A 1 20.25 -27.18 -1.42
N GLU A 2 20.00 -27.47 -2.70
CA GLU A 2 20.60 -26.71 -3.80
C GLU A 2 19.96 -25.31 -3.87
N PRO A 3 20.75 -24.24 -4.09
CA PRO A 3 20.21 -22.91 -4.25
C PRO A 3 19.19 -22.85 -5.39
N PHE A 4 18.12 -22.09 -5.19
CA PHE A 4 17.08 -21.90 -6.20
C PHE A 4 16.68 -20.44 -6.30
N LYS A 5 15.97 -20.08 -7.37
CA LYS A 5 15.64 -18.69 -7.69
C LYS A 5 14.14 -18.46 -7.65
N ILE A 6 13.73 -17.35 -7.06
CA ILE A 6 12.37 -16.83 -7.09
C ILE A 6 12.38 -15.55 -7.91
N PHE A 7 11.48 -15.41 -8.87
CA PHE A 7 11.35 -14.22 -9.69
C PHE A 7 10.06 -13.46 -9.37
N THR A 8 10.19 -12.15 -9.14
CA THR A 8 9.06 -11.23 -8.98
C THR A 8 9.12 -10.19 -10.09
N PRO A 9 8.33 -10.33 -11.16
CA PRO A 9 8.37 -9.40 -12.29
C PRO A 9 7.74 -8.04 -11.95
N ALA A 10 6.81 -8.01 -11.01
CA ALA A 10 6.19 -6.81 -10.45
C ALA A 10 5.72 -7.11 -9.02
N GLY A 11 5.67 -6.09 -8.15
CA GLY A 11 5.08 -6.25 -6.81
C GLY A 11 3.60 -6.64 -6.88
N ILE A 12 2.82 -5.94 -7.70
CA ILE A 12 1.36 -6.16 -7.84
C ILE A 12 1.02 -6.57 -9.27
N LEU A 13 0.23 -7.64 -9.41
CA LEU A 13 -0.29 -8.10 -10.71
C LEU A 13 -1.22 -7.03 -11.32
N GLY A 14 -1.01 -6.68 -12.59
CA GLY A 14 -1.76 -5.66 -13.31
C GLY A 14 -1.01 -4.33 -13.46
N TYR A 15 0.01 -4.06 -12.64
CA TYR A 15 0.82 -2.83 -12.76
C TYR A 15 1.73 -2.83 -13.99
N GLY A 16 1.97 -4.00 -14.59
CA GLY A 16 2.82 -4.18 -15.74
C GLY A 16 4.30 -4.24 -15.41
N TYR A 17 5.03 -4.91 -16.27
CA TYR A 17 6.48 -5.09 -16.19
C TYR A 17 7.07 -5.09 -17.60
N ASP A 18 8.39 -4.93 -17.67
CA ASP A 18 9.11 -4.95 -18.94
C ASP A 18 9.20 -6.38 -19.48
N LEU A 19 8.73 -6.59 -20.71
CA LEU A 19 8.69 -7.92 -21.31
C LEU A 19 10.08 -8.43 -21.71
N TRP A 20 11.03 -7.54 -22.02
CA TRP A 20 12.40 -7.97 -22.30
C TRP A 20 13.04 -8.51 -21.03
N GLU A 21 12.92 -7.78 -19.91
CA GLU A 21 13.43 -8.22 -18.61
C GLU A 21 12.80 -9.54 -18.17
N PHE A 22 11.48 -9.69 -18.35
CA PHE A 22 10.75 -10.91 -18.02
C PHE A 22 11.31 -12.12 -18.77
N TRP A 23 11.38 -12.04 -20.11
CA TRP A 23 11.84 -13.16 -20.94
C TRP A 23 13.32 -13.46 -20.72
N HIS A 24 14.16 -12.42 -20.65
CA HIS A 24 15.58 -12.58 -20.38
C HIS A 24 15.82 -13.30 -19.04
N THR A 25 15.10 -12.90 -17.99
CA THR A 25 15.21 -13.55 -16.68
C THR A 25 14.74 -15.01 -16.74
N VAL A 26 13.61 -15.29 -17.38
CA VAL A 26 13.10 -16.67 -17.48
C VAL A 26 14.07 -17.58 -18.24
N GLU A 27 14.61 -17.13 -19.37
CA GLU A 27 15.46 -17.92 -20.26
C GLU A 27 16.85 -18.16 -19.69
N GLU A 28 17.49 -17.11 -19.14
CA GLU A 28 18.85 -17.18 -18.61
C GLU A 28 18.89 -17.72 -17.18
N GLU A 29 17.98 -17.26 -16.32
CA GLU A 29 18.06 -17.56 -14.89
C GLU A 29 17.26 -18.80 -14.50
N LYS A 30 16.23 -19.17 -15.27
CA LYS A 30 15.36 -20.34 -15.05
C LYS A 30 14.83 -20.41 -13.61
N PRO A 31 14.04 -19.41 -13.17
CA PRO A 31 13.54 -19.36 -11.81
C PRO A 31 12.61 -20.55 -11.53
N ALA A 32 12.63 -21.04 -10.29
CA ALA A 32 11.81 -22.16 -9.87
C ALA A 32 10.33 -21.78 -9.66
N ALA A 33 10.08 -20.50 -9.34
CA ALA A 33 8.76 -19.94 -9.22
C ALA A 33 8.75 -18.46 -9.59
N ILE A 34 7.59 -18.03 -10.11
CA ILE A 34 7.20 -16.62 -10.20
C ILE A 34 6.21 -16.36 -9.06
N ILE A 35 6.51 -15.37 -8.22
CA ILE A 35 5.71 -15.05 -7.04
C ILE A 35 5.38 -13.56 -7.02
N LEU A 36 4.09 -13.24 -6.82
CA LEU A 36 3.55 -11.90 -6.68
C LEU A 36 2.54 -11.86 -5.52
N ASP A 37 2.41 -10.71 -4.85
CA ASP A 37 1.32 -10.47 -3.89
C ASP A 37 0.70 -9.09 -4.13
N GLY A 38 -0.61 -9.05 -4.34
CA GLY A 38 -1.35 -7.82 -4.62
C GLY A 38 -1.76 -7.02 -3.39
N GLY A 39 -1.41 -7.51 -2.21
CA GLY A 39 -1.99 -7.15 -0.93
C GLY A 39 -1.82 -5.68 -0.60
N SER A 40 -2.92 -4.96 -0.42
CA SER A 40 -2.82 -3.53 -0.11
C SER A 40 -4.05 -2.94 0.55
N THR A 41 -3.82 -2.11 1.56
CA THR A 41 -4.82 -1.17 2.09
C THR A 41 -4.60 0.25 1.56
N ASP A 42 -3.57 0.50 0.75
CA ASP A 42 -3.23 1.84 0.25
C ASP A 42 -4.37 2.56 -0.50
N PRO A 43 -5.20 1.87 -1.32
CA PRO A 43 -6.34 2.50 -1.97
C PRO A 43 -7.50 2.87 -1.02
N GLY A 44 -7.35 2.64 0.29
CA GLY A 44 -8.40 2.83 1.27
C GLY A 44 -9.46 1.70 1.24
N PRO A 45 -10.60 1.89 1.93
CA PRO A 45 -11.58 0.84 2.19
C PRO A 45 -12.46 0.50 0.96
N TYR A 46 -12.40 1.31 -0.10
CA TYR A 46 -13.32 1.23 -1.24
C TYR A 46 -13.25 -0.10 -2.00
N MET A 47 -12.05 -0.61 -2.27
CA MET A 47 -11.89 -1.85 -3.04
C MET A 47 -12.39 -3.07 -2.26
N LEU A 48 -12.14 -3.11 -0.95
CA LEU A 48 -12.67 -4.15 -0.08
C LEU A 48 -14.21 -4.07 0.03
N GLY A 49 -14.76 -2.87 0.17
CA GLY A 49 -16.21 -2.67 0.30
C GLY A 49 -17.00 -2.98 -0.96
N THR A 50 -16.43 -2.69 -2.13
CA THR A 50 -17.07 -2.92 -3.43
C THR A 50 -16.74 -4.27 -4.08
N GLY A 51 -15.68 -4.94 -3.62
CA GLY A 51 -15.14 -6.13 -4.27
C GLY A 51 -14.42 -5.86 -5.60
N LYS A 52 -14.30 -4.60 -6.03
CA LYS A 52 -13.58 -4.23 -7.25
C LYS A 52 -12.08 -4.49 -7.12
N THR A 53 -11.44 -4.81 -8.24
CA THR A 53 -9.99 -5.02 -8.31
C THR A 53 -9.25 -3.68 -8.45
N ILE A 54 -8.01 -3.61 -7.94
CA ILE A 54 -7.16 -2.41 -8.06
C ILE A 54 -6.88 -2.04 -9.53
N CYS A 55 -6.71 -3.06 -10.38
CA CYS A 55 -6.45 -2.88 -11.82
C CYS A 55 -7.60 -3.41 -12.66
N SER A 56 -7.67 -2.94 -13.92
CA SER A 56 -8.66 -3.41 -14.89
C SER A 56 -8.41 -4.86 -15.29
N ARG A 57 -9.46 -5.55 -15.75
CA ARG A 57 -9.33 -6.91 -16.31
C ARG A 57 -8.27 -7.00 -17.41
N ALA A 58 -8.24 -6.02 -18.32
CA ALA A 58 -7.26 -5.95 -19.41
C ALA A 58 -5.82 -5.88 -18.90
N SER A 59 -5.58 -5.19 -17.77
CA SER A 59 -4.27 -5.11 -17.12
C SER A 59 -3.83 -6.47 -16.56
N TYR A 60 -4.74 -7.20 -15.90
CA TYR A 60 -4.47 -8.56 -15.41
C TYR A 60 -4.20 -9.52 -16.57
N GLU A 61 -5.00 -9.48 -17.63
CA GLU A 61 -4.82 -10.34 -18.80
C GLU A 61 -3.49 -10.07 -19.52
N ARG A 62 -3.08 -8.81 -19.65
CA ARG A 62 -1.78 -8.43 -20.22
C ARG A 62 -0.63 -9.09 -19.45
N ASP A 63 -0.68 -9.01 -18.12
CA ASP A 63 0.41 -9.48 -17.25
C ASP A 63 0.40 -11.00 -17.09
N LEU A 64 -0.75 -11.66 -17.10
CA LEU A 64 -0.86 -13.11 -16.96
C LEU A 64 -0.45 -13.86 -18.23
N LYS A 65 -0.71 -13.32 -19.42
CA LYS A 65 -0.45 -14.00 -20.70
C LYS A 65 0.96 -14.61 -20.81
N PRO A 66 2.06 -13.85 -20.62
CA PRO A 66 3.41 -14.43 -20.68
C PRO A 66 3.71 -15.31 -19.46
N MET A 67 3.18 -15.03 -18.26
CA MET A 67 3.36 -15.90 -17.08
C MET A 67 2.76 -17.29 -17.28
N LEU A 68 1.53 -17.38 -17.79
CA LEU A 68 0.89 -18.65 -18.08
C LEU A 68 1.61 -19.41 -19.18
N HIS A 69 2.17 -18.71 -20.18
CA HIS A 69 3.01 -19.34 -21.19
C HIS A 69 4.22 -20.02 -20.54
N VAL A 70 4.94 -19.32 -19.65
CA VAL A 70 6.14 -19.90 -19.03
C VAL A 70 5.81 -21.03 -18.05
N CYS A 71 4.68 -20.96 -17.35
CA CYS A 71 4.17 -22.07 -16.54
C CYS A 71 3.96 -23.32 -17.41
N SER A 72 3.32 -23.15 -18.56
CA SER A 72 3.01 -24.24 -19.50
C SER A 72 4.25 -24.83 -20.18
N GLN A 73 5.19 -23.99 -20.61
CA GLN A 73 6.35 -24.45 -21.40
C GLN A 73 7.55 -24.86 -20.56
N TYR A 74 7.79 -24.18 -19.43
CA TYR A 74 8.98 -24.39 -18.60
C TYR A 74 8.68 -25.07 -17.26
N GLY A 75 7.40 -25.30 -16.92
CA GLY A 75 7.02 -25.89 -15.64
C GLY A 75 7.30 -24.98 -14.43
N ILE A 76 7.47 -23.67 -14.65
CA ILE A 76 7.69 -22.69 -13.59
C ILE A 76 6.38 -22.49 -12.82
N LYS A 77 6.41 -22.59 -11.50
CA LYS A 77 5.22 -22.39 -10.66
C LYS A 77 4.83 -20.92 -10.59
N LEU A 78 3.53 -20.62 -10.52
CA LEU A 78 3.01 -19.26 -10.33
C LEU A 78 2.22 -19.17 -9.03
N LEU A 79 2.68 -18.32 -8.11
CA LEU A 79 1.97 -18.03 -6.85
C LEU A 79 1.52 -16.57 -6.86
N VAL A 80 0.22 -16.32 -6.71
CA VAL A 80 -0.36 -14.98 -6.66
C VAL A 80 -1.18 -14.83 -5.39
N GLY A 81 -0.67 -14.03 -4.46
CA GLY A 81 -1.36 -13.72 -3.21
C GLY A 81 -2.23 -12.47 -3.31
N SER A 82 -3.23 -12.38 -2.41
CA SER A 82 -4.12 -11.22 -2.30
C SER A 82 -4.79 -10.86 -3.63
N ALA A 83 -5.46 -11.84 -4.24
CA ALA A 83 -6.13 -11.69 -5.54
C ALA A 83 -6.99 -10.41 -5.61
N GLY A 84 -6.87 -9.65 -6.69
CA GLY A 84 -7.61 -8.40 -6.88
C GLY A 84 -7.12 -7.20 -6.06
N GLY A 85 -6.23 -7.42 -5.08
CA GLY A 85 -5.65 -6.43 -4.19
C GLY A 85 -6.19 -6.52 -2.77
N ALA A 86 -7.52 -6.50 -2.61
CA ALA A 86 -8.17 -6.66 -1.31
C ALA A 86 -8.23 -8.13 -0.86
N GLY A 87 -8.13 -9.08 -1.79
CA GLY A 87 -8.05 -10.51 -1.47
C GLY A 87 -9.38 -11.12 -1.00
N THR A 88 -10.52 -10.64 -1.50
CA THR A 88 -11.82 -11.26 -1.19
C THR A 88 -11.99 -12.59 -1.92
N ASN A 89 -12.84 -13.48 -1.41
CA ASN A 89 -13.13 -14.77 -2.08
C ASN A 89 -13.64 -14.57 -3.52
N ALA A 90 -14.49 -13.55 -3.75
CA ALA A 90 -14.97 -13.21 -5.08
C ALA A 90 -13.84 -12.76 -6.03
N GLN A 91 -12.80 -12.11 -5.51
CA GLN A 91 -11.62 -11.73 -6.31
C GLN A 91 -10.73 -12.93 -6.63
N VAL A 92 -10.65 -13.92 -5.73
CA VAL A 92 -10.00 -15.21 -6.01
C VAL A 92 -10.71 -15.90 -7.17
N ASP A 93 -12.03 -16.05 -7.08
CA ASP A 93 -12.84 -16.68 -8.13
C ASP A 93 -12.71 -15.94 -9.47
N TRP A 94 -12.78 -14.60 -9.43
CA TRP A 94 -12.60 -13.78 -10.62
C TRP A 94 -11.22 -13.97 -11.29
N LEU A 95 -10.15 -14.06 -10.51
CA LEU A 95 -8.80 -14.25 -11.05
C LEU A 95 -8.62 -15.65 -11.64
N VAL A 96 -9.21 -16.67 -11.01
CA VAL A 96 -9.29 -18.02 -11.56
C VAL A 96 -10.03 -18.02 -12.90
N ASP A 97 -11.14 -17.30 -13.01
CA ASP A 97 -11.89 -17.17 -14.28
C ASP A 97 -11.07 -16.50 -15.38
N VAL A 98 -10.26 -15.49 -15.04
CA VAL A 98 -9.33 -14.85 -15.99
C VAL A 98 -8.30 -15.88 -16.49
N ILE A 99 -7.69 -16.65 -15.57
CA ILE A 99 -6.71 -17.68 -15.91
C ILE A 99 -7.35 -18.78 -16.75
N ALA A 100 -8.55 -19.24 -16.40
CA ALA A 100 -9.29 -20.26 -17.15
C ALA A 100 -9.62 -19.78 -18.57
N GLY A 101 -10.06 -18.53 -18.74
CA GLY A 101 -10.32 -17.91 -20.04
C GLY A 101 -9.07 -17.86 -20.92
N LEU A 102 -7.95 -17.37 -20.38
CA LEU A 102 -6.67 -17.33 -21.10
C LEU A 102 -6.13 -18.73 -21.42
N SER A 103 -6.28 -19.67 -20.49
CA SER A 103 -5.85 -21.06 -20.70
C SER A 103 -6.65 -21.73 -21.81
N LYS A 104 -7.96 -21.50 -21.89
CA LYS A 104 -8.81 -21.98 -22.99
C LYS A 104 -8.41 -21.36 -24.34
N GLU A 105 -8.11 -20.06 -24.36
CA GLU A 105 -7.64 -19.36 -25.58
C GLU A 105 -6.34 -19.98 -26.11
N LYS A 106 -5.38 -20.26 -25.20
CA LYS A 106 -4.04 -20.75 -25.56
C LYS A 106 -3.89 -22.27 -25.60
N GLY A 107 -4.91 -23.02 -25.17
CA GLY A 107 -4.87 -24.50 -25.10
C GLY A 107 -3.97 -25.02 -23.98
N TYR A 108 -3.82 -24.27 -22.89
CA TYR A 108 -3.09 -24.71 -21.69
C TYR A 108 -4.00 -25.49 -20.75
N SER A 109 -3.37 -26.28 -19.88
CA SER A 109 -4.04 -26.98 -18.78
C SER A 109 -3.16 -26.91 -17.54
N PHE A 110 -3.74 -26.50 -16.42
CA PHE A 110 -3.03 -26.30 -15.16
C PHE A 110 -3.81 -26.90 -13.99
N ASN A 111 -3.08 -27.49 -13.04
CA ASN A 111 -3.57 -27.78 -11.70
C ASN A 111 -3.48 -26.50 -10.88
N VAL A 112 -4.62 -25.98 -10.45
CA VAL A 112 -4.73 -24.76 -9.66
C VAL A 112 -5.18 -25.12 -8.26
N SER A 113 -4.51 -24.55 -7.26
CA SER A 113 -5.02 -24.52 -5.88
C SER A 113 -5.47 -23.12 -5.54
N THR A 114 -6.64 -22.99 -4.91
CA THR A 114 -7.10 -21.72 -4.35
C THR A 114 -7.04 -21.77 -2.83
N ILE A 115 -6.78 -20.63 -2.20
CA ILE A 115 -6.84 -20.48 -0.74
C ILE A 115 -7.78 -19.31 -0.44
N LYS A 116 -8.96 -19.61 0.13
CA LYS A 116 -10.00 -18.63 0.45
C LYS A 116 -10.04 -18.37 1.95
N PHE A 117 -10.79 -17.36 2.38
CA PHE A 117 -11.07 -17.10 3.79
C PHE A 117 -12.44 -17.66 4.19
N ASN A 118 -12.51 -18.43 5.27
CA ASN A 118 -13.76 -18.83 5.89
C ASN A 118 -14.25 -17.71 6.82
N GLU A 119 -15.19 -16.88 6.34
CA GLU A 119 -15.74 -15.74 7.09
C GLU A 119 -16.79 -16.19 8.13
N ASP A 120 -16.37 -16.96 9.12
CA ASP A 120 -17.22 -17.38 10.24
C ASP A 120 -17.41 -16.24 11.24
N ARG A 121 -18.41 -15.39 10.98
CA ARG A 121 -18.72 -14.22 11.80
C ARG A 121 -19.17 -14.56 13.21
N ASP A 122 -19.87 -15.69 13.40
CA ASP A 122 -20.36 -16.09 14.73
C ASP A 122 -19.18 -16.43 15.64
N THR A 123 -18.21 -17.18 15.12
CA THR A 123 -16.96 -17.47 15.85
C THR A 123 -16.14 -16.20 16.09
N MET A 124 -16.05 -15.28 15.12
CA MET A 124 -15.37 -14.00 15.31
C MET A 124 -16.03 -13.17 16.42
N ILE A 125 -17.36 -13.08 16.45
CA ILE A 125 -18.11 -12.37 17.50
C ILE A 125 -17.86 -13.00 18.87
N ALA A 126 -17.88 -14.33 18.96
CA ALA A 126 -17.58 -15.04 20.21
C ALA A 126 -16.15 -14.75 20.70
N LYS A 127 -15.17 -14.70 19.79
CA LYS A 127 -13.78 -14.34 20.12
C LYS A 127 -13.62 -12.89 20.57
N VAL A 128 -14.35 -11.96 19.96
CA VAL A 128 -14.40 -10.55 20.42
C VAL A 128 -14.94 -10.49 21.85
N GLN A 129 -16.04 -11.19 22.14
CA GLN A 129 -16.65 -11.22 23.47
C GLN A 129 -15.76 -11.90 24.52
N ALA A 130 -14.94 -12.88 24.10
CA ALA A 130 -13.97 -13.56 24.95
C ALA A 130 -12.66 -12.78 25.18
N GLY A 131 -12.46 -11.63 24.51
CA GLY A 131 -11.24 -10.83 24.63
C GLY A 131 -10.03 -11.45 23.90
N GLU A 132 -10.28 -12.23 22.85
CA GLU A 132 -9.27 -12.91 22.02
C GLU A 132 -8.97 -12.17 20.70
N VAL A 133 -9.40 -10.92 20.61
CA VAL A 133 -9.18 -10.04 19.46
C VAL A 133 -8.61 -8.71 19.95
N TYR A 134 -7.53 -8.26 19.33
CA TYR A 134 -6.73 -7.12 19.78
C TYR A 134 -6.57 -6.09 18.66
N SER A 135 -6.60 -4.81 19.00
CA SER A 135 -6.43 -3.73 18.03
C SER A 135 -5.03 -3.74 17.42
N CYS A 136 -4.96 -3.64 16.09
CA CYS A 136 -3.71 -3.35 15.41
C CYS A 136 -3.45 -1.84 15.43
N SER A 137 -2.20 -1.45 15.62
CA SER A 137 -1.80 -0.05 15.44
C SER A 137 -2.66 0.87 16.34
N SER A 138 -3.10 2.00 15.83
CA SER A 138 -3.94 2.98 16.51
C SER A 138 -5.44 2.77 16.25
N SER A 139 -5.85 1.56 15.84
CA SER A 139 -7.27 1.23 15.60
C SER A 139 -8.07 1.24 16.92
N PRO A 140 -9.33 1.68 16.93
CA PRO A 140 -10.21 1.56 18.11
C PRO A 140 -10.42 0.09 18.54
N PRO A 141 -10.87 -0.18 19.77
CA PRO A 141 -11.31 -1.51 20.18
C PRO A 141 -12.45 -2.04 19.28
N LEU A 142 -12.43 -3.34 18.98
CA LEU A 142 -13.48 -3.99 18.18
C LEU A 142 -14.70 -4.33 19.04
N GLU A 143 -15.89 -4.01 18.54
CA GLU A 143 -17.16 -4.45 19.12
C GLU A 143 -17.84 -5.51 18.26
N ALA A 144 -18.70 -6.35 18.86
CA ALA A 144 -19.46 -7.36 18.13
C ALA A 144 -20.32 -6.77 16.99
N LYS A 145 -20.88 -5.57 17.19
CA LYS A 145 -21.65 -4.86 16.18
C LYS A 145 -20.82 -4.51 14.94
N ASP A 146 -19.51 -4.30 15.09
CA ASP A 146 -18.63 -3.95 13.97
C ASP A 146 -18.42 -5.14 13.03
N VAL A 147 -18.34 -6.36 13.60
CA VAL A 147 -18.30 -7.62 12.84
C VAL A 147 -19.65 -7.87 12.14
N GLN A 148 -20.76 -7.62 12.84
CA GLN A 148 -22.11 -7.78 12.29
C GLN A 148 -22.36 -6.81 11.12
N ASN A 149 -21.99 -5.53 11.30
CA ASN A 149 -22.22 -4.47 10.33
C ASN A 149 -21.18 -4.41 9.21
N ALA A 150 -20.13 -5.22 9.28
CA ALA A 150 -19.11 -5.25 8.24
C ALA A 150 -19.72 -5.66 6.89
N LYS A 151 -19.47 -4.84 5.87
CA LYS A 151 -19.81 -5.15 4.48
C LYS A 151 -18.99 -6.33 3.95
N SER A 152 -17.71 -6.36 4.29
CA SER A 152 -16.79 -7.43 3.93
C SER A 152 -15.68 -7.52 4.98
N ILE A 153 -15.25 -8.74 5.27
CA ILE A 153 -14.12 -9.06 6.14
C ILE A 153 -13.18 -10.00 5.39
N VAL A 154 -11.90 -9.72 5.45
CA VAL A 154 -10.83 -10.61 5.00
C VAL A 154 -9.83 -10.81 6.14
N ALA A 155 -9.06 -11.89 6.09
CA ALA A 155 -7.99 -12.15 7.03
C ALA A 155 -6.66 -12.33 6.30
N GLN A 156 -5.60 -11.67 6.77
CA GLN A 156 -4.24 -11.91 6.29
C GLN A 156 -3.76 -13.28 6.78
N MET A 157 -3.65 -14.23 5.85
CA MET A 157 -3.06 -15.54 6.13
C MET A 157 -1.53 -15.50 6.23
N GLY A 158 -0.98 -16.35 7.09
CA GLY A 158 0.46 -16.62 7.15
C GLY A 158 0.93 -17.59 6.04
N ALA A 159 2.14 -18.13 6.20
CA ALA A 159 2.75 -19.04 5.23
C ALA A 159 2.16 -20.46 5.28
N GLU A 160 1.48 -20.83 6.38
CA GLU A 160 1.04 -22.19 6.66
C GLU A 160 -0.01 -22.70 5.67
N PRO A 161 -1.08 -21.96 5.31
CA PRO A 161 -2.01 -22.39 4.27
C PRO A 161 -1.36 -22.59 2.91
N TRP A 162 -0.37 -21.75 2.58
CA TRP A 162 0.38 -21.86 1.33
C TRP A 162 1.27 -23.10 1.29
N ILE A 163 1.98 -23.40 2.38
CA ILE A 163 2.75 -24.65 2.52
C ILE A 163 1.82 -25.85 2.34
N LYS A 164 0.64 -25.81 2.97
CA LYS A 164 -0.36 -26.87 2.85
C LYS A 164 -0.86 -27.04 1.41
N ALA A 165 -1.08 -25.95 0.67
CA ALA A 165 -1.47 -26.01 -0.74
C ALA A 165 -0.35 -26.60 -1.63
N LEU A 166 0.90 -26.24 -1.35
CA LEU A 166 2.09 -26.73 -2.07
C LEU A 166 2.30 -28.24 -1.95
N GLU A 167 1.80 -28.90 -0.90
CA GLU A 167 1.86 -30.37 -0.76
C GLU A 167 1.19 -31.13 -1.91
N SER A 168 0.24 -30.48 -2.61
CA SER A 168 -0.41 -31.07 -3.78
C SER A 168 0.30 -30.81 -5.10
N ASP A 169 1.48 -30.19 -5.04
CA ASP A 169 2.33 -29.82 -6.17
C ASP A 169 1.59 -29.06 -7.31
N PRO A 170 0.77 -28.04 -7.02
CA PRO A 170 0.01 -27.33 -8.04
C PRO A 170 0.93 -26.54 -8.99
N ASP A 171 0.47 -26.31 -10.22
CA ASP A 171 1.14 -25.42 -11.18
C ASP A 171 0.97 -23.96 -10.76
N ILE A 172 -0.23 -23.62 -10.28
CA ILE A 172 -0.63 -22.26 -9.91
C ILE A 172 -1.32 -22.27 -8.54
N ILE A 173 -0.98 -21.31 -7.69
CA ILE A 173 -1.73 -21.04 -6.45
C ILE A 173 -2.26 -19.61 -6.47
N ILE A 174 -3.55 -19.44 -6.24
CA ILE A 174 -4.22 -18.14 -6.11
C ILE A 174 -4.83 -18.04 -4.72
N SER A 175 -4.46 -17.04 -3.93
CA SER A 175 -5.04 -16.86 -2.60
C SER A 175 -5.82 -15.56 -2.45
N GLY A 176 -6.72 -15.55 -1.47
CA GLY A 176 -7.30 -14.34 -0.92
C GLY A 176 -6.28 -13.53 -0.13
N ARG A 177 -6.74 -12.69 0.78
CA ARG A 177 -5.88 -11.77 1.51
C ARG A 177 -4.74 -12.52 2.22
N SER A 178 -3.51 -12.19 1.86
CA SER A 178 -2.31 -12.74 2.47
C SER A 178 -1.56 -11.64 3.20
N TYR A 179 -0.79 -12.03 4.21
CA TYR A 179 0.35 -11.21 4.61
C TYR A 179 1.34 -11.25 3.44
N ASP A 180 1.71 -10.09 2.91
CA ASP A 180 2.34 -10.01 1.58
C ASP A 180 3.62 -10.89 1.41
N PRO A 181 4.45 -11.13 2.45
CA PRO A 181 5.56 -12.10 2.41
C PRO A 181 5.16 -13.58 2.33
N SER A 182 3.95 -13.95 2.77
CA SER A 182 3.51 -15.34 2.96
C SER A 182 3.79 -16.27 1.77
N PRO A 183 3.45 -15.93 0.51
CA PRO A 183 3.74 -16.82 -0.61
C PRO A 183 5.25 -17.08 -0.81
N PHE A 184 6.08 -16.06 -0.55
CA PHE A 184 7.55 -16.16 -0.64
C PHE A 184 8.13 -17.04 0.48
N ILE A 185 7.65 -16.81 1.71
CA ILE A 185 8.04 -17.57 2.90
C ILE A 185 7.69 -19.04 2.70
N ALA A 186 6.44 -19.30 2.32
CA ALA A 186 5.91 -20.64 2.13
C ALA A 186 6.69 -21.42 1.07
N TYR A 187 6.91 -20.83 -0.11
CA TYR A 187 7.67 -21.49 -1.16
C TYR A 187 9.13 -21.75 -0.73
N SER A 188 9.73 -20.82 0.02
CA SER A 188 11.09 -20.98 0.53
C SER A 188 11.20 -22.11 1.54
N MET A 189 10.31 -22.14 2.54
CA MET A 189 10.28 -23.18 3.57
C MET A 189 9.93 -24.55 2.98
N TYR A 190 9.00 -24.61 2.02
CA TYR A 190 8.68 -25.83 1.26
C TYR A 190 9.90 -26.41 0.55
N ARG A 191 10.83 -25.55 0.10
CA ARG A 191 12.10 -25.95 -0.54
C ARG A 191 13.24 -26.17 0.47
N GLY A 192 12.99 -26.06 1.77
CA GLY A 192 13.95 -26.35 2.84
C GLY A 192 14.84 -25.18 3.28
N VAL A 193 14.45 -23.94 2.99
CA VAL A 193 15.10 -22.73 3.53
C VAL A 193 14.74 -22.57 5.02
N GLN A 194 15.67 -22.05 5.83
CA GLN A 194 15.38 -21.71 7.22
C GLN A 194 14.34 -20.58 7.34
N VAL A 195 13.60 -20.54 8.45
CA VAL A 195 12.52 -19.57 8.67
C VAL A 195 13.04 -18.12 8.61
N ASP A 196 14.15 -17.81 9.26
CA ASP A 196 14.68 -16.45 9.39
C ASP A 196 14.97 -15.73 8.05
N PRO A 197 15.74 -16.32 7.10
CA PRO A 197 15.97 -15.71 5.80
C PRO A 197 14.72 -15.75 4.90
N ALA A 198 13.84 -16.74 5.05
CA ALA A 198 12.61 -16.81 4.27
C ALA A 198 11.68 -15.61 4.56
N TRP A 199 11.50 -15.27 5.84
CA TRP A 199 10.73 -14.10 6.28
C TRP A 199 11.32 -12.79 5.79
N HIS A 200 12.63 -12.61 5.94
CA HIS A 200 13.28 -11.37 5.51
C HIS A 200 13.30 -11.22 3.98
N MET A 201 13.53 -12.30 3.24
CA MET A 201 13.44 -12.28 1.78
C MET A 201 12.03 -11.92 1.32
N GLY A 202 11.00 -12.57 1.90
CA GLY A 202 9.61 -12.30 1.54
C GLY A 202 9.24 -10.83 1.74
N LYS A 203 9.64 -10.22 2.86
CA LYS A 203 9.42 -8.79 3.13
C LYS A 203 9.99 -7.86 2.07
N ILE A 204 11.14 -8.21 1.49
CA ILE A 204 11.76 -7.37 0.46
C ILE A 204 11.14 -7.65 -0.91
N MET A 205 10.95 -8.93 -1.23
CA MET A 205 10.47 -9.38 -2.53
C MET A 205 8.99 -9.09 -2.79
N GLU A 206 8.15 -8.92 -1.75
CA GLU A 206 6.72 -8.54 -1.91
C GLU A 206 6.54 -7.27 -2.75
N CYS A 207 7.49 -6.35 -2.67
CA CYS A 207 7.49 -5.10 -3.42
C CYS A 207 8.19 -5.20 -4.78
N GLY A 208 8.85 -6.32 -5.09
CA GLY A 208 9.69 -6.47 -6.27
C GLY A 208 10.92 -5.54 -6.25
N GLY A 209 11.17 -4.86 -7.37
CA GLY A 209 12.39 -4.08 -7.60
C GLY A 209 12.50 -2.72 -6.91
N LEU A 210 11.64 -2.39 -5.93
CA LEU A 210 11.64 -1.03 -5.33
C LEU A 210 12.91 -0.70 -4.54
N CYS A 211 13.66 -1.71 -4.09
CA CYS A 211 14.93 -1.53 -3.38
C CYS A 211 16.14 -1.36 -4.32
N ALA A 212 15.96 -1.46 -5.64
CA ALA A 212 17.02 -1.24 -6.62
C ALA A 212 17.31 0.26 -6.83
N VAL A 213 18.49 0.55 -7.40
CA VAL A 213 18.94 1.89 -7.77
C VAL A 213 19.41 1.86 -9.23
N PRO A 214 18.77 2.64 -10.14
CA PRO A 214 17.53 3.37 -9.95
C PRO A 214 16.37 2.43 -9.59
N LYS A 215 15.29 2.98 -9.01
CA LYS A 215 14.11 2.21 -8.56
C LYS A 215 13.55 1.38 -9.72
N GLY A 216 13.56 0.06 -9.54
CA GLY A 216 13.09 -0.93 -10.50
C GLY A 216 11.66 -1.39 -10.22
N ARG A 217 11.21 -2.37 -11.02
CA ARG A 217 9.91 -3.06 -10.84
C ARG A 217 10.10 -4.53 -10.49
N SER A 218 11.07 -5.15 -11.14
CA SER A 218 11.35 -6.56 -11.16
C SER A 218 12.56 -6.87 -10.28
N MET A 219 12.57 -8.05 -9.66
CA MET A 219 13.66 -8.52 -8.81
C MET A 219 13.71 -10.04 -8.85
N MET A 220 14.90 -10.61 -8.73
CA MET A 220 15.09 -12.03 -8.48
C MET A 220 15.77 -12.21 -7.12
N ALA A 221 15.34 -13.23 -6.37
CA ALA A 221 16.03 -13.69 -5.18
C ALA A 221 16.68 -15.04 -5.44
N VAL A 222 17.96 -15.19 -5.10
CA VAL A 222 18.64 -16.50 -5.03
C VAL A 222 18.62 -16.95 -3.57
N MET A 223 17.93 -18.06 -3.31
CA MET A 223 17.75 -18.59 -1.97
C MET A 223 18.81 -19.64 -1.64
N TYR A 224 19.40 -19.50 -0.46
CA TYR A 224 20.25 -20.50 0.18
C TYR A 224 19.59 -20.96 1.48
N GLN A 225 20.23 -21.85 2.23
CA GLN A 225 19.67 -22.38 3.48
C GLN A 225 19.51 -21.31 4.56
N ASP A 226 20.49 -20.41 4.72
CA ASP A 226 20.60 -19.44 5.82
C ASP A 226 20.73 -17.98 5.34
N CYS A 227 20.61 -17.73 4.03
CA CYS A 227 20.70 -16.39 3.43
C CYS A 227 20.00 -16.32 2.08
N PHE A 228 19.98 -15.12 1.51
CA PHE A 228 19.54 -14.89 0.15
C PHE A 228 20.33 -13.77 -0.53
N ASP A 229 20.38 -13.81 -1.86
CA ASP A 229 20.93 -12.75 -2.68
C ASP A 229 19.80 -12.06 -3.44
N LEU A 230 19.77 -10.73 -3.43
CA LEU A 230 18.88 -9.93 -4.27
C LEU A 230 19.61 -9.54 -5.55
N VAL A 231 18.97 -9.83 -6.68
CA VAL A 231 19.52 -9.64 -8.02
C VAL A 231 18.52 -8.84 -8.84
N PRO A 232 18.79 -7.54 -9.12
CA PRO A 232 17.96 -6.79 -10.05
C PRO A 232 18.09 -7.38 -11.45
N THR A 233 16.96 -7.51 -12.14
CA THR A 233 16.88 -8.15 -13.47
C THR A 233 17.14 -7.18 -14.61
N ASN A 234 16.99 -5.88 -14.38
CA ASN A 234 17.38 -4.86 -15.35
C ASN A 234 18.91 -4.64 -15.31
N PRO A 235 19.62 -4.71 -16.45
CA PRO A 235 21.08 -4.55 -16.50
C PRO A 235 21.57 -3.14 -16.11
N ASN A 236 20.68 -2.14 -16.08
CA ASN A 236 21.01 -0.77 -15.68
C ASN A 236 20.71 -0.49 -14.20
N GLU A 237 20.27 -1.49 -13.45
CA GLU A 237 19.92 -1.39 -12.04
C GLU A 237 20.92 -2.15 -11.17
N ARG A 238 21.09 -1.70 -9.92
CA ARG A 238 21.85 -2.40 -8.89
C ARG A 238 21.16 -2.30 -7.53
N CYS A 239 21.32 -3.31 -6.70
CA CYS A 239 21.09 -3.19 -5.26
C CYS A 239 22.37 -2.74 -4.57
N THR A 240 22.25 -1.87 -3.57
CA THR A 240 23.34 -1.54 -2.64
C THR A 240 22.94 -1.94 -1.23
N PRO A 241 23.90 -2.19 -0.32
CA PRO A 241 23.59 -2.50 1.07
C PRO A 241 22.58 -1.51 1.70
N LEU A 242 22.81 -0.22 1.47
CA LEU A 242 21.95 0.86 1.93
C LEU A 242 20.54 0.81 1.30
N SER A 243 20.42 0.54 -0.01
CA SER A 243 19.12 0.56 -0.68
C SER A 243 18.23 -0.61 -0.25
N VAL A 244 18.85 -1.77 0.01
CA VAL A 244 18.17 -2.96 0.52
C VAL A 244 17.77 -2.76 1.98
N ALA A 245 18.67 -2.28 2.83
CA ALA A 245 18.35 -1.97 4.23
C ALA A 245 17.26 -0.91 4.35
N ALA A 246 17.31 0.15 3.55
CA ALA A 246 16.30 1.22 3.54
C ALA A 246 14.90 0.76 3.15
N HIS A 247 14.75 -0.41 2.53
CA HIS A 247 13.44 -0.95 2.21
C HIS A 247 12.66 -1.38 3.46
N THR A 248 13.31 -1.66 4.59
CA THR A 248 12.64 -2.02 5.85
C THR A 248 11.82 -0.87 6.44
N PHE A 249 12.13 0.38 6.06
CA PHE A 249 11.33 1.55 6.41
C PHE A 249 9.98 1.60 5.69
N TYR A 250 9.86 0.98 4.52
CA TYR A 250 8.71 1.19 3.64
C TYR A 250 7.42 0.59 4.24
N GLU A 251 6.43 1.46 4.48
CA GLU A 251 5.07 1.11 4.93
C GLU A 251 4.98 0.38 6.29
N LYS A 252 5.97 0.57 7.17
CA LYS A 252 5.99 -0.03 8.51
C LYS A 252 5.97 1.03 9.61
N THR A 253 5.39 0.71 10.76
CA THR A 253 5.42 1.53 11.99
C THR A 253 6.83 1.58 12.61
N ARG A 254 7.59 0.50 12.43
CA ARG A 254 8.97 0.35 12.90
C ARG A 254 9.83 -0.34 11.85
N PRO A 255 11.10 0.07 11.67
CA PRO A 255 12.01 -0.55 10.70
C PRO A 255 12.77 -1.77 11.24
N ASP A 256 12.82 -1.97 12.57
CA ASP A 256 13.60 -2.99 13.26
C ASP A 256 12.79 -4.25 13.62
N GLN A 257 11.48 -4.09 13.85
CA GLN A 257 10.57 -5.15 14.26
C GLN A 257 9.34 -5.16 13.36
N LEU A 258 9.13 -6.27 12.66
CA LEU A 258 8.06 -6.44 11.69
C LEU A 258 7.13 -7.59 12.14
N PRO A 259 6.03 -7.28 12.84
CA PRO A 259 5.02 -8.27 13.19
C PRO A 259 4.33 -8.83 11.95
N GLY A 260 4.09 -10.13 11.94
CA GLY A 260 3.28 -10.82 10.94
C GLY A 260 2.56 -12.03 11.56
N PRO A 261 1.81 -12.80 10.76
CA PRO A 261 1.12 -13.98 11.27
C PRO A 261 2.08 -14.96 11.97
N GLY A 262 1.77 -15.28 13.24
CA GLY A 262 2.52 -16.25 14.03
C GLY A 262 3.86 -15.77 14.64
N GLY A 263 4.29 -14.52 14.43
CA GLY A 263 5.56 -14.05 14.99
C GLY A 263 6.01 -12.65 14.58
N VAL A 264 7.21 -12.27 15.03
CA VAL A 264 7.84 -10.99 14.73
C VAL A 264 9.19 -11.22 14.07
N LEU A 265 9.43 -10.58 12.94
CA LEU A 265 10.73 -10.56 12.28
C LEU A 265 11.58 -9.41 12.85
N HIS A 266 12.70 -9.77 13.45
CA HIS A 266 13.71 -8.89 14.03
C HIS A 266 14.87 -8.68 13.06
N LEU A 267 15.24 -7.42 12.84
CA LEU A 267 16.22 -6.99 11.82
C LEU A 267 17.44 -6.29 12.40
N GLU A 268 17.57 -6.19 13.73
CA GLU A 268 18.65 -5.45 14.38
C GLU A 268 20.05 -6.00 14.07
N ASN A 269 20.15 -7.32 13.82
CA ASN A 269 21.40 -8.01 13.49
C ASN A 269 21.53 -8.34 11.99
N ALA A 270 20.65 -7.78 11.15
CA ALA A 270 20.71 -8.05 9.72
C ALA A 270 21.95 -7.41 9.08
N THR A 271 22.63 -8.16 8.23
CA THR A 271 23.78 -7.69 7.46
C THR A 271 23.46 -7.66 5.97
N TYR A 272 24.04 -6.68 5.27
CA TYR A 272 23.83 -6.43 3.86
C TYR A 272 25.20 -6.30 3.18
N GLU A 273 25.58 -7.29 2.38
CA GLU A 273 26.90 -7.39 1.76
C GLU A 273 26.77 -7.22 0.24
N GLN A 274 27.53 -6.26 -0.33
CA GLN A 274 27.62 -6.13 -1.78
C GLN A 274 28.43 -7.31 -2.35
N LEU A 275 27.86 -8.03 -3.32
CA LEU A 275 28.54 -9.11 -4.01
C LEU A 275 29.53 -8.59 -5.06
N SER A 276 30.43 -9.47 -5.49
CA SER A 276 31.54 -9.16 -6.42
C SER A 276 31.09 -8.69 -7.81
N ASP A 277 29.84 -8.94 -8.19
CA ASP A 277 29.28 -8.46 -9.44
C ASP A 277 28.92 -6.96 -9.42
N GLY A 278 28.98 -6.31 -8.25
CA GLY A 278 28.68 -4.90 -8.06
C GLY A 278 27.21 -4.53 -8.26
N LYS A 279 26.30 -5.51 -8.46
CA LYS A 279 24.87 -5.29 -8.66
C LYS A 279 23.99 -6.00 -7.64
N SER A 280 24.49 -7.08 -7.03
CA SER A 280 23.71 -7.91 -6.11
C SER A 280 24.12 -7.72 -4.66
N VAL A 281 23.16 -7.93 -3.76
CA VAL A 281 23.35 -7.80 -2.31
C VAL A 281 22.92 -9.08 -1.63
N ARG A 282 23.79 -9.61 -0.78
CA ARG A 282 23.51 -10.73 0.11
C ARG A 282 22.98 -10.22 1.45
N VAL A 283 21.94 -10.89 1.94
CA VAL A 283 21.28 -10.55 3.20
C VAL A 283 21.29 -11.74 4.15
N ARG A 284 21.69 -11.48 5.41
CA ARG A 284 21.83 -12.48 6.50
C ARG A 284 21.44 -11.87 7.84
N GLY A 285 21.28 -12.71 8.88
CA GLY A 285 21.27 -12.27 10.28
C GLY A 285 19.94 -11.75 10.84
N SER A 286 18.84 -11.79 10.07
CA SER A 286 17.49 -11.59 10.62
C SER A 286 17.08 -12.75 11.55
N LYS A 287 16.08 -12.52 12.40
CA LYS A 287 15.53 -13.54 13.29
C LYS A 287 14.02 -13.47 13.36
N PHE A 288 13.33 -14.56 13.07
CA PHE A 288 11.90 -14.68 13.28
C PHE A 288 11.62 -15.28 14.67
N VAL A 289 10.85 -14.56 15.48
CA VAL A 289 10.49 -14.98 16.84
C VAL A 289 9.00 -15.28 16.87
N PRO A 290 8.58 -16.55 17.04
CA PRO A 290 7.18 -16.89 17.15
C PRO A 290 6.50 -16.22 18.34
N THR A 291 5.25 -15.81 18.15
CA THR A 291 4.40 -15.34 19.26
C THR A 291 3.86 -16.53 20.07
N PRO A 292 3.56 -16.36 21.36
CA PRO A 292 3.03 -17.46 22.19
C PRO A 292 1.69 -18.02 21.70
N ARG A 293 0.89 -17.19 21.03
CA ARG A 293 -0.34 -17.58 20.34
C ARG A 293 -0.22 -17.16 18.87
N TYR A 294 -0.75 -18.01 17.99
CA TYR A 294 -0.82 -17.68 16.58
C TYR A 294 -1.95 -16.69 16.34
N GLN A 295 -1.67 -15.66 15.56
CA GLN A 295 -2.63 -14.60 15.26
C GLN A 295 -2.73 -14.37 13.76
N ILE A 296 -3.96 -14.15 13.29
CA ILE A 296 -4.24 -13.64 11.95
C ILE A 296 -4.80 -12.23 12.03
N LYS A 297 -4.51 -11.40 11.04
CA LYS A 297 -5.00 -10.02 11.02
C LYS A 297 -6.31 -9.94 10.22
N LEU A 298 -7.38 -9.53 10.89
CA LEU A 298 -8.67 -9.21 10.29
C LEU A 298 -8.68 -7.77 9.77
N GLU A 299 -9.12 -7.62 8.52
CA GLU A 299 -9.35 -6.34 7.86
C GLU A 299 -10.80 -6.31 7.38
N GLY A 300 -11.57 -5.28 7.73
CA GLY A 300 -12.99 -5.22 7.44
C GLY A 300 -13.50 -3.79 7.37
N VAL A 301 -14.53 -3.61 6.55
CA VAL A 301 -15.07 -2.29 6.22
C VAL A 301 -16.58 -2.25 6.40
N GLN A 302 -17.08 -1.09 6.78
CA GLN A 302 -18.50 -0.78 6.86
C GLN A 302 -18.85 0.25 5.78
N GLU A 303 -20.00 0.06 5.13
CA GLU A 303 -20.62 1.09 4.28
C GLU A 303 -21.29 2.15 5.17
N ILE A 304 -21.02 3.43 4.92
CA ILE A 304 -21.51 4.53 5.78
C ILE A 304 -22.41 5.52 5.05
N GLY A 305 -22.84 5.19 3.83
CA GLY A 305 -23.71 6.02 2.99
C GLY A 305 -23.13 6.27 1.60
N PHE A 306 -23.58 7.34 0.95
CA PHE A 306 -23.22 7.74 -0.42
C PHE A 306 -22.60 9.12 -0.43
N ARG A 307 -21.71 9.38 -1.40
CA ARG A 307 -20.96 10.63 -1.52
C ARG A 307 -21.24 11.39 -2.80
N THR A 308 -21.34 12.70 -2.64
CA THR A 308 -21.30 13.66 -3.74
C THR A 308 -20.29 14.73 -3.43
N ILE A 309 -19.53 15.14 -4.44
CA ILE A 309 -18.59 16.24 -4.34
C ILE A 309 -18.92 17.36 -5.31
N PHE A 310 -18.46 18.56 -5.02
CA PHE A 310 -18.30 19.64 -5.99
C PHE A 310 -16.96 20.34 -5.76
N ILE A 311 -16.40 20.93 -6.82
CA ILE A 311 -15.12 21.63 -6.76
C ILE A 311 -15.23 23.01 -7.41
N GLY A 312 -14.59 24.02 -6.81
CA GLY A 312 -14.49 25.35 -7.41
C GLY A 312 -13.40 26.21 -6.78
N GLY A 313 -13.12 27.35 -7.38
CA GLY A 313 -12.10 28.30 -6.94
C GLY A 313 -12.68 29.63 -6.45
N PHE A 314 -12.04 30.20 -5.42
CA PHE A 314 -12.23 31.59 -4.99
C PHE A 314 -10.98 32.40 -5.32
N ARG A 315 -11.18 33.57 -5.94
CA ARG A 315 -10.09 34.50 -6.31
C ARG A 315 -10.24 35.89 -5.73
N ASP A 316 -11.43 36.24 -5.22
CA ASP A 316 -11.70 37.56 -4.66
C ASP A 316 -10.94 37.74 -3.34
N PRO A 317 -9.99 38.70 -3.24
CA PRO A 317 -9.21 38.92 -2.03
C PRO A 317 -10.05 39.40 -0.84
N ILE A 318 -11.24 39.98 -1.05
CA ILE A 318 -12.15 40.37 0.03
C ILE A 318 -12.76 39.11 0.66
N LEU A 319 -13.21 38.16 -0.15
CA LEU A 319 -13.75 36.88 0.32
C LEU A 319 -12.67 35.98 0.92
N ILE A 320 -11.51 35.84 0.26
CA ILE A 320 -10.43 34.95 0.71
C ILE A 320 -9.99 35.24 2.15
N ARG A 321 -9.93 36.52 2.53
CA ARG A 321 -9.56 36.94 3.90
C ARG A 321 -10.54 36.51 4.99
N GLN A 322 -11.75 36.12 4.60
CA GLN A 322 -12.85 35.73 5.49
C GLN A 322 -13.45 34.38 5.07
N ILE A 323 -12.65 33.52 4.42
CA ILE A 323 -13.14 32.27 3.84
C ILE A 323 -13.80 31.35 4.88
N ASP A 324 -13.25 31.29 6.10
CA ASP A 324 -13.78 30.43 7.15
C ASP A 324 -15.20 30.86 7.57
N SER A 325 -15.38 32.14 7.90
CA SER A 325 -16.70 32.69 8.22
C SER A 325 -17.67 32.60 7.05
N PHE A 326 -17.19 32.76 5.81
CA PHE A 326 -18.01 32.58 4.62
C PHE A 326 -18.53 31.13 4.49
N LEU A 327 -17.65 30.14 4.65
CA LEU A 327 -18.04 28.74 4.58
C LEU A 327 -18.93 28.31 5.77
N ASP A 328 -18.79 28.95 6.94
CA ASP A 328 -19.70 28.76 8.08
C ASP A 328 -21.11 29.29 7.78
N ILE A 329 -21.24 30.41 7.06
CA ILE A 329 -22.54 30.90 6.57
C ILE A 329 -23.14 29.92 5.58
N VAL A 330 -22.36 29.45 4.59
CA VAL A 330 -22.82 28.44 3.62
C VAL A 330 -23.31 27.18 4.33
N ARG A 331 -22.56 26.70 5.33
CA ARG A 331 -22.93 25.55 6.16
C ARG A 331 -24.25 25.80 6.88
N SER A 332 -24.37 26.92 7.60
CA SER A 332 -25.57 27.26 8.38
C SER A 332 -26.82 27.32 7.50
N MET A 333 -26.74 27.93 6.32
CA MET A 333 -27.87 27.99 5.39
C MET A 333 -28.21 26.63 4.77
N THR A 334 -27.21 25.79 4.53
CA THR A 334 -27.44 24.43 4.06
C THR A 334 -28.12 23.60 5.16
N GLU A 335 -27.72 23.77 6.42
CA GLU A 335 -28.36 23.17 7.60
C GLU A 335 -29.81 23.64 7.79
N GLU A 336 -30.12 24.91 7.51
CA GLU A 336 -31.50 25.42 7.51
C GLU A 336 -32.36 24.77 6.41
N ALA A 337 -31.81 24.59 5.21
CA ALA A 337 -32.50 23.95 4.09
C ALA A 337 -32.62 22.43 4.24
N PHE A 338 -31.65 21.80 4.90
CA PHE A 338 -31.58 20.37 5.18
C PHE A 338 -31.34 20.13 6.68
N PRO A 339 -32.37 20.23 7.53
CA PRO A 339 -32.24 20.14 8.99
C PRO A 339 -31.59 18.85 9.49
N ALA A 340 -31.69 17.76 8.72
CA ALA A 340 -31.06 16.48 9.02
C ALA A 340 -29.52 16.57 9.14
N LEU A 341 -28.86 17.59 8.56
CA LEU A 341 -27.43 17.85 8.75
C LEU A 341 -27.05 18.10 10.22
N ASN A 342 -28.01 18.50 11.07
CA ASN A 342 -27.81 18.71 12.50
C ASN A 342 -28.03 17.44 13.35
N GLU A 343 -28.48 16.35 12.75
CA GLU A 343 -28.68 15.08 13.44
C GLU A 343 -27.36 14.30 13.56
N GLN A 344 -27.15 13.60 14.68
CA GLN A 344 -25.90 12.90 14.95
C GLN A 344 -25.54 11.86 13.86
N ASP A 345 -26.54 11.14 13.35
CA ASP A 345 -26.42 10.11 12.31
C ASP A 345 -26.98 10.57 10.95
N GLY A 346 -27.25 11.87 10.83
CA GLY A 346 -27.73 12.48 9.60
C GLY A 346 -26.63 12.70 8.55
N PRO A 347 -26.98 13.36 7.42
CA PRO A 347 -26.03 13.76 6.40
C PRO A 347 -24.90 14.62 6.97
N LYS A 348 -23.79 14.73 6.24
CA LYS A 348 -22.64 15.55 6.62
C LYS A 348 -22.12 16.34 5.44
N LEU A 349 -21.73 17.59 5.68
CA LEU A 349 -21.07 18.47 4.71
C LEU A 349 -19.69 18.88 5.23
N VAL A 350 -18.65 18.66 4.44
CA VAL A 350 -17.27 19.07 4.76
C VAL A 350 -16.71 19.89 3.60
N PHE A 351 -15.93 20.91 3.93
CA PHE A 351 -15.18 21.71 2.96
C PHE A 351 -13.69 21.44 3.11
N HIS A 352 -13.04 21.11 2.00
CA HIS A 352 -11.59 20.98 1.90
C HIS A 352 -11.03 22.18 1.15
N VAL A 353 -10.17 22.97 1.80
CA VAL A 353 -9.71 24.27 1.29
C VAL A 353 -8.23 24.20 0.86
N TYR A 354 -8.00 23.95 -0.42
CA TYR A 354 -6.68 23.95 -1.05
C TYR A 354 -6.12 25.36 -1.14
N GLY A 355 -4.83 25.51 -0.84
CA GLY A 355 -4.18 26.82 -0.63
C GLY A 355 -4.26 27.32 0.81
N LYS A 356 -4.90 26.56 1.72
CA LYS A 356 -4.93 26.81 3.16
C LYS A 356 -4.39 25.60 3.94
N ASP A 357 -5.16 24.52 4.03
CA ASP A 357 -4.86 23.34 4.87
C ASP A 357 -5.47 22.02 4.34
N ALA A 358 -5.93 21.97 3.09
CA ALA A 358 -6.65 20.80 2.57
C ALA A 358 -5.92 19.46 2.67
N VAL A 359 -4.59 19.45 2.67
CA VAL A 359 -3.76 18.22 2.67
C VAL A 359 -3.46 17.72 4.08
N MET A 360 -2.96 18.60 4.96
CA MET A 360 -2.53 18.24 6.32
C MET A 360 -3.63 18.46 7.37
N GLY A 361 -4.64 19.27 7.06
CA GLY A 361 -5.74 19.61 7.97
C GLY A 361 -5.23 20.09 9.33
N PRO A 362 -5.59 19.44 10.46
CA PRO A 362 -5.15 19.85 11.79
C PRO A 362 -3.64 19.74 11.99
N LEU A 363 -2.94 18.95 11.16
CA LEU A 363 -1.49 18.81 11.21
C LEU A 363 -0.76 19.98 10.57
N GLU A 364 -1.44 20.84 9.79
CA GLU A 364 -0.81 21.97 9.06
C GLU A 364 -0.24 23.00 10.05
N PRO A 365 1.09 23.16 10.17
CA PRO A 365 1.66 24.14 11.08
C PRO A 365 1.59 25.57 10.51
N ALA A 366 1.59 25.74 9.19
CA ALA A 366 1.75 27.04 8.55
C ALA A 366 0.45 27.86 8.51
N GLN A 367 0.62 29.18 8.54
CA GLN A 367 -0.42 30.14 8.20
C GLN A 367 0.03 30.82 6.91
N VAL A 368 -0.75 30.66 5.83
CA VAL A 368 -0.38 31.16 4.50
C VAL A 368 -1.37 32.21 4.02
N THR A 369 -0.84 33.24 3.34
CA THR A 369 -1.67 34.16 2.55
C THR A 369 -1.62 33.69 1.10
N THR A 370 -2.78 33.37 0.53
CA THR A 370 -2.89 32.96 -0.87
C THR A 370 -3.71 33.96 -1.68
N HIS A 371 -3.45 33.99 -2.98
CA HIS A 371 -4.23 34.76 -3.94
C HIS A 371 -5.41 33.97 -4.49
N GLU A 372 -5.40 32.64 -4.36
CA GLU A 372 -6.41 31.72 -4.88
C GLU A 372 -6.63 30.56 -3.91
N LEU A 373 -7.90 30.19 -3.69
CA LEU A 373 -8.30 29.04 -2.89
C LEU A 373 -9.13 28.08 -3.73
N GLY A 374 -8.80 26.79 -3.69
CA GLY A 374 -9.66 25.73 -4.22
C GLY A 374 -10.52 25.17 -3.10
N VAL A 375 -11.82 25.01 -3.32
CA VAL A 375 -12.73 24.35 -2.37
C VAL A 375 -13.31 23.11 -3.00
N LEU A 376 -13.12 21.99 -2.32
CA LEU A 376 -13.82 20.73 -2.56
C LEU A 376 -14.88 20.58 -1.46
N GLY A 377 -16.14 20.74 -1.83
CA GLY A 377 -17.27 20.39 -0.98
C GLY A 377 -17.54 18.89 -1.08
N GLU A 378 -17.67 18.23 0.07
CA GLU A 378 -17.91 16.79 0.18
C GLU A 378 -19.15 16.55 1.04
N VAL A 379 -20.12 15.82 0.50
CA VAL A 379 -21.36 15.45 1.18
C VAL A 379 -21.42 13.94 1.37
N LEU A 380 -21.83 13.51 2.56
CA LEU A 380 -22.23 12.13 2.88
C LEU A 380 -23.70 12.11 3.26
N ALA A 381 -24.46 11.17 2.72
CA ALA A 381 -25.87 10.96 3.07
C ALA A 381 -26.27 9.48 2.99
N GLN A 382 -27.47 9.12 3.44
CA GLN A 382 -27.93 7.71 3.44
C GLN A 382 -28.32 7.22 2.03
N SER A 383 -28.67 8.14 1.12
CA SER A 383 -28.87 7.84 -0.30
C SER A 383 -28.05 8.75 -1.21
N GLN A 384 -27.83 8.31 -2.45
CA GLN A 384 -27.09 9.10 -3.44
C GLN A 384 -27.87 10.36 -3.83
N GLU A 385 -29.21 10.27 -3.91
CA GLU A 385 -30.08 11.39 -4.24
C GLU A 385 -30.04 12.49 -3.17
N GLU A 386 -30.00 12.11 -1.89
CA GLU A 386 -29.89 13.07 -0.79
C GLU A 386 -28.52 13.76 -0.80
N ALA A 387 -27.44 12.99 -1.01
CA ALA A 387 -26.10 13.54 -1.13
C ALA A 387 -26.00 14.54 -2.30
N ASP A 388 -26.62 14.22 -3.44
CA ASP A 388 -26.66 15.09 -4.61
C ASP A 388 -27.44 16.39 -4.32
N ALA A 389 -28.60 16.30 -3.67
CA ALA A 389 -29.43 17.46 -3.35
C ALA A 389 -28.72 18.44 -2.41
N ILE A 390 -28.09 17.95 -1.35
CA ILE A 390 -27.35 18.77 -0.39
C ILE A 390 -26.11 19.40 -1.06
N ALA A 391 -25.36 18.62 -1.85
CA ALA A 391 -24.17 19.12 -2.55
C ALA A 391 -24.52 20.22 -3.54
N ALA A 392 -25.61 20.05 -4.30
CA ALA A 392 -26.10 21.05 -5.24
C ALA A 392 -26.50 22.35 -4.54
N TYR A 393 -27.22 22.26 -3.42
CA TYR A 393 -27.61 23.43 -2.64
C TYR A 393 -26.38 24.15 -2.06
N ALA A 394 -25.48 23.43 -1.38
CA ALA A 394 -24.28 24.00 -0.79
C ALA A 394 -23.40 24.70 -1.85
N ARG A 395 -23.26 24.12 -3.04
CA ARG A 395 -22.53 24.74 -4.15
C ARG A 395 -23.22 26.03 -4.64
N VAL A 396 -24.54 26.02 -4.82
CA VAL A 396 -25.30 27.22 -5.23
C VAL A 396 -25.17 28.32 -4.18
N THR A 397 -25.20 27.97 -2.90
CA THR A 397 -24.99 28.92 -1.80
C THR A 397 -23.57 29.49 -1.83
N CYS A 398 -22.53 28.67 -2.03
CA CYS A 398 -21.17 29.15 -2.30
C CYS A 398 -21.12 30.14 -3.47
N LEU A 399 -21.92 29.94 -4.51
CA LEU A 399 -21.91 30.80 -5.70
C LEU A 399 -22.60 32.15 -5.46
N HIS A 400 -23.68 32.21 -4.68
CA HIS A 400 -24.56 33.39 -4.66
C HIS A 400 -24.65 34.14 -3.34
N ILE A 401 -24.18 33.57 -2.22
CA ILE A 401 -24.40 34.21 -0.92
C ILE A 401 -23.53 35.47 -0.75
N PRO A 402 -24.06 36.57 -0.17
CA PRO A 402 -23.25 37.75 0.06
C PRO A 402 -22.25 37.54 1.20
N TYR A 403 -21.23 38.38 1.22
CA TYR A 403 -20.23 38.44 2.27
C TYR A 403 -19.84 39.90 2.55
N ASP A 404 -19.24 40.14 3.71
CA ASP A 404 -18.94 41.49 4.16
C ASP A 404 -17.97 42.19 3.22
N GLY A 405 -18.37 43.36 2.74
CA GLY A 405 -17.59 44.17 1.80
C GLY A 405 -17.62 43.68 0.34
N GLN A 406 -18.52 42.77 -0.04
CA GLN A 406 -18.67 42.32 -1.42
C GLN A 406 -18.88 43.49 -2.40
N VAL A 407 -18.10 43.50 -3.47
CA VAL A 407 -18.23 44.45 -4.59
C VAL A 407 -18.65 43.74 -5.89
N ALA A 408 -18.20 42.50 -6.09
CA ALA A 408 -18.53 41.70 -7.27
C ALA A 408 -19.90 41.00 -7.14
N THR A 409 -20.75 41.11 -8.16
CA THR A 409 -22.12 40.56 -8.19
C THR A 409 -22.31 39.37 -9.14
N GLY A 410 -21.25 38.94 -9.84
CA GLY A 410 -21.30 37.89 -10.88
C GLY A 410 -21.24 36.44 -10.37
N GLY A 411 -21.19 36.23 -9.06
CA GLY A 411 -21.04 34.93 -8.40
C GLY A 411 -19.63 34.72 -7.80
N ASN A 412 -19.54 34.03 -6.67
CA ASN A 412 -18.31 33.94 -5.88
C ASN A 412 -17.42 32.73 -6.26
N LEU A 413 -18.02 31.64 -6.74
CA LEU A 413 -17.35 30.35 -6.95
C LEU A 413 -17.12 30.06 -8.45
N ALA A 414 -15.85 29.98 -8.87
CA ALA A 414 -15.49 29.58 -10.23
C ALA A 414 -15.47 28.05 -10.35
N SER A 415 -16.39 27.46 -11.13
CA SER A 415 -16.49 25.99 -11.29
C SER A 415 -15.75 25.52 -12.55
N PRO A 416 -14.86 24.50 -12.47
CA PRO A 416 -14.03 24.09 -13.60
C PRO A 416 -14.64 23.02 -14.51
N LEU A 417 -15.75 22.38 -14.11
CA LEU A 417 -16.31 21.20 -14.77
C LEU A 417 -17.82 21.29 -14.94
N THR A 418 -18.37 20.53 -15.88
CA THR A 418 -19.79 20.21 -15.99
C THR A 418 -19.96 18.69 -16.17
N PRO A 419 -20.85 18.01 -15.41
CA PRO A 419 -21.73 18.54 -14.35
C PRO A 419 -20.95 19.15 -13.16
N LEU A 420 -21.60 20.07 -12.45
CA LEU A 420 -20.96 20.88 -11.39
C LEU A 420 -20.76 20.09 -10.09
N GLU A 421 -21.59 19.08 -9.88
CA GLU A 421 -21.52 18.08 -8.83
C GLU A 421 -21.17 16.71 -9.44
N THR A 422 -20.51 15.84 -8.67
CA THR A 422 -20.15 14.49 -9.10
C THR A 422 -20.52 13.47 -8.02
N SER A 423 -21.45 12.59 -8.35
CA SER A 423 -21.83 11.43 -7.54
C SER A 423 -20.73 10.37 -7.59
N LEU A 424 -20.17 10.03 -6.44
CA LEU A 424 -19.06 9.06 -6.32
C LEU A 424 -19.52 7.68 -5.83
N GLY A 425 -20.78 7.55 -5.42
CA GLY A 425 -21.36 6.29 -4.97
C GLY A 425 -21.05 5.98 -3.50
N PRO A 426 -21.06 4.70 -3.11
CA PRO A 426 -20.99 4.30 -1.72
C PRO A 426 -19.63 4.65 -1.08
N VAL A 427 -19.69 5.04 0.19
CA VAL A 427 -18.54 5.35 1.04
C VAL A 427 -18.34 4.24 2.05
N TYR A 428 -17.08 3.91 2.28
CA TYR A 428 -16.69 2.91 3.25
C TYR A 428 -15.74 3.49 4.29
N LYS A 429 -15.68 2.85 5.45
CA LYS A 429 -14.65 3.09 6.48
C LYS A 429 -14.10 1.76 6.97
N PHE A 430 -12.83 1.72 7.34
CA PHE A 430 -12.27 0.58 8.08
C PHE A 430 -12.90 0.55 9.48
N THR A 431 -13.56 -0.56 9.80
CA THR A 431 -14.09 -0.84 11.15
C THR A 431 -13.33 -1.96 11.83
N ILE A 432 -12.71 -2.86 11.04
CA ILE A 432 -11.94 -3.96 11.55
C ILE A 432 -10.51 -3.81 11.04
N TYR A 433 -9.57 -3.62 11.97
CA TYR A 433 -8.14 -3.72 11.74
C TYR A 433 -7.49 -4.28 13.01
N HIS A 434 -7.63 -5.59 13.18
CA HIS A 434 -7.40 -6.29 14.46
C HIS A 434 -6.64 -7.59 14.24
N VAL A 435 -5.91 -8.08 15.24
CA VAL A 435 -5.37 -9.44 15.26
C VAL A 435 -6.27 -10.34 16.11
N MET A 436 -6.53 -11.54 15.63
CA MET A 436 -7.36 -12.54 16.29
C MET A 436 -6.55 -13.79 16.59
N ASP A 437 -6.61 -14.26 17.84
CA ASP A 437 -6.00 -15.52 18.25
C ASP A 437 -6.71 -16.71 17.59
N ILE A 438 -5.92 -17.63 17.02
CA ILE A 438 -6.39 -18.88 16.43
C ILE A 438 -5.51 -20.06 16.83
N ASP A 439 -6.11 -21.24 16.89
CA ASP A 439 -5.40 -22.47 17.29
C ASP A 439 -4.71 -23.16 16.10
N ASP A 440 -5.39 -23.19 14.94
CA ASP A 440 -4.87 -23.80 13.71
C ASP A 440 -4.78 -22.74 12.59
N PRO A 441 -3.56 -22.41 12.11
CA PRO A 441 -3.34 -21.42 11.06
C PRO A 441 -3.85 -21.84 9.68
N VAL A 442 -4.31 -23.08 9.51
CA VAL A 442 -4.86 -23.58 8.23
C VAL A 442 -6.40 -23.60 8.22
N SER A 443 -7.05 -23.90 9.34
CA SER A 443 -8.51 -24.08 9.44
C SER A 443 -9.38 -22.93 8.90
N TRP A 444 -8.92 -21.69 9.02
CA TRP A 444 -9.62 -20.49 8.54
C TRP A 444 -9.47 -20.27 7.03
N PHE A 445 -8.62 -21.05 6.37
CA PHE A 445 -8.20 -20.83 5.00
C PHE A 445 -8.44 -22.07 4.13
N PRO A 446 -9.70 -22.39 3.78
CA PRO A 446 -10.01 -23.57 2.98
C PRO A 446 -9.26 -23.57 1.65
N ILE A 447 -8.71 -24.73 1.32
CA ILE A 447 -7.92 -24.97 0.10
C ILE A 447 -8.76 -25.81 -0.86
N GLU A 448 -9.06 -25.27 -2.03
CA GLU A 448 -9.75 -25.99 -3.10
C GLU A 448 -8.77 -26.32 -4.23
N LYS A 449 -8.96 -27.48 -4.86
CA LYS A 449 -8.15 -27.92 -5.99
C LYS A 449 -9.04 -28.01 -7.22
N LEU A 450 -8.56 -27.48 -8.33
CA LEU A 450 -9.27 -27.54 -9.60
C LEU A 450 -8.28 -27.66 -10.77
N VAL A 451 -8.79 -28.11 -11.91
CA VAL A 451 -8.06 -28.10 -13.17
C VAL A 451 -8.69 -27.04 -14.06
N VAL A 452 -7.88 -26.15 -14.61
CA VAL A 452 -8.33 -25.13 -15.57
C VAL A 452 -7.80 -25.42 -16.96
N GLY A 453 -8.58 -25.06 -17.98
CA GLY A 453 -8.26 -25.28 -19.39
C GLY A 453 -8.40 -26.74 -19.85
N SER A 454 -8.01 -27.02 -21.09
CA SER A 454 -7.98 -28.36 -21.66
C SER A 454 -6.80 -28.49 -22.62
N ARG A 455 -6.00 -29.55 -22.50
CA ARG A 455 -4.96 -29.84 -23.49
C ARG A 455 -5.65 -30.11 -24.82
N LYS A 456 -5.37 -29.31 -25.85
CA LYS A 456 -5.63 -29.74 -27.22
C LYS A 456 -4.61 -30.82 -27.54
N ASP A 457 -5.07 -31.98 -28.02
CA ASP A 457 -4.19 -32.97 -28.62
C ASP A 457 -3.40 -32.29 -29.74
N GLN A 458 -2.08 -32.18 -29.57
CA GLN A 458 -1.19 -31.73 -30.64
C GLN A 458 -1.04 -32.86 -31.65
N THR A 459 -2.08 -33.11 -32.45
CA THR A 459 -1.92 -33.85 -33.70
C THR A 459 -1.34 -32.91 -34.75
N ASN A 460 -0.06 -33.12 -35.06
CA ASN A 460 0.65 -32.68 -36.27
C ASN A 460 0.34 -31.28 -36.81
N GLY A 461 1.18 -30.32 -36.42
CA GLY A 461 1.36 -29.08 -37.15
C GLY A 461 2.15 -28.08 -36.33
N HIS A 462 3.44 -27.92 -36.65
CA HIS A 462 4.16 -26.68 -36.33
C HIS A 462 3.43 -25.52 -37.02
N THR A 463 2.47 -24.92 -36.32
CA THR A 463 1.94 -23.62 -36.71
C THR A 463 2.83 -22.57 -36.05
N ASN A 464 3.66 -21.94 -36.89
CA ASN A 464 4.41 -20.73 -36.61
C ASN A 464 3.46 -19.56 -36.29
N GLY A 465 2.91 -19.58 -35.08
CA GLY A 465 2.04 -18.54 -34.51
C GLY A 465 2.53 -18.05 -33.15
N THR A 466 3.85 -17.98 -32.94
CA THR A 466 4.49 -17.39 -31.74
C THR A 466 4.60 -15.87 -31.80
N ASN A 467 4.06 -15.24 -32.86
CA ASN A 467 4.09 -13.79 -33.04
C ASN A 467 3.38 -13.09 -31.88
N GLY A 468 4.17 -12.52 -30.96
CA GLY A 468 3.74 -11.62 -29.90
C GLY A 468 3.79 -12.18 -28.47
N VAL A 469 4.17 -13.44 -28.25
CA VAL A 469 4.32 -13.99 -26.88
C VAL A 469 5.78 -14.20 -26.51
N ASN A 470 6.66 -14.54 -27.46
CA ASN A 470 8.07 -14.82 -27.18
C ASN A 470 8.89 -13.52 -27.24
N GLY A 471 9.82 -13.31 -26.29
CA GLY A 471 10.59 -12.07 -26.13
C GLY A 471 11.56 -11.70 -27.27
N HIS A 472 11.56 -12.45 -28.37
CA HIS A 472 12.43 -12.22 -29.53
C HIS A 472 12.16 -10.86 -30.18
N GLY A 473 13.22 -10.07 -30.35
CA GLY A 473 13.16 -8.74 -30.97
C GLY A 473 12.84 -7.59 -30.00
N LEU A 474 12.57 -7.88 -28.73
CA LEU A 474 12.48 -6.84 -27.70
C LEU A 474 13.88 -6.26 -27.43
N LYS A 475 13.94 -4.96 -27.17
CA LYS A 475 15.19 -4.28 -26.82
C LYS A 475 15.31 -4.17 -25.29
N PRO A 476 16.53 -4.23 -24.74
CA PRO A 476 16.74 -3.92 -23.34
C PRO A 476 16.18 -2.55 -22.98
N PRO A 477 15.65 -2.38 -21.76
CA PRO A 477 15.17 -1.10 -21.28
C PRO A 477 16.30 -0.06 -21.33
N ALA A 478 15.94 1.17 -21.72
CA ALA A 478 16.89 2.27 -21.76
C ALA A 478 17.41 2.58 -20.34
N ALA A 479 18.69 2.92 -20.25
CA ALA A 479 19.30 3.33 -19.00
C ALA A 479 18.56 4.54 -18.43
N ARG A 480 18.05 4.41 -17.19
CA ARG A 480 17.51 5.55 -16.44
C ARG A 480 18.67 6.32 -15.85
N LYS A 481 18.63 7.64 -15.94
CA LYS A 481 19.65 8.50 -15.32
C LYS A 481 19.62 8.28 -13.81
N GLN A 482 20.79 8.02 -13.22
CA GLN A 482 20.91 8.05 -11.77
C GLN A 482 20.66 9.49 -11.29
N PRO A 483 19.92 9.68 -10.20
CA PRO A 483 19.85 10.99 -9.57
C PRO A 483 21.27 11.42 -9.20
N PRO A 484 21.64 12.69 -9.45
CA PRO A 484 22.96 13.19 -9.11
C PRO A 484 23.20 13.04 -7.61
N LYS A 485 24.45 12.74 -7.23
CA LYS A 485 24.84 12.84 -5.81
C LYS A 485 24.60 14.27 -5.34
N LYS A 486 24.01 14.38 -4.16
CA LYS A 486 23.73 15.67 -3.55
C LYS A 486 25.01 16.24 -2.95
N ASN A 487 25.29 17.51 -3.22
CA ASN A 487 26.40 18.22 -2.59
C ASN A 487 25.92 18.73 -1.23
N VAL A 488 26.32 18.06 -0.14
CA VAL A 488 25.91 18.41 1.22
C VAL A 488 26.83 19.52 1.77
N PRO A 489 26.30 20.67 2.25
CA PRO A 489 27.11 21.73 2.84
C PRO A 489 27.77 21.33 4.16
N ALA A 490 29.02 21.74 4.38
CA ALA A 490 29.72 21.52 5.66
C ALA A 490 29.21 22.41 6.81
N GLY A 491 28.79 23.63 6.48
CA GLY A 491 28.21 24.60 7.43
C GLY A 491 26.74 24.31 7.79
N PRO A 492 26.08 25.21 8.54
CA PRO A 492 24.65 25.10 8.84
C PRO A 492 23.81 24.89 7.57
N THR A 493 22.85 23.97 7.64
CA THR A 493 22.08 23.48 6.49
C THR A 493 20.69 23.01 6.95
N THR A 494 19.86 22.49 6.05
CA THR A 494 18.55 21.91 6.39
C THR A 494 18.49 20.41 6.11
N ILE A 495 17.46 19.74 6.63
CA ILE A 495 17.15 18.35 6.23
C ILE A 495 16.97 18.24 4.72
N ALA A 496 16.32 19.22 4.08
CA ALA A 496 16.12 19.23 2.63
C ALA A 496 17.41 19.34 1.83
N GLU A 497 18.51 19.81 2.40
CA GLU A 497 19.84 19.89 1.78
C GLU A 497 20.72 18.70 2.15
N LEU A 498 20.50 18.07 3.30
CA LEU A 498 21.32 16.97 3.82
C LEU A 498 20.77 15.57 3.45
N ALA A 499 19.46 15.35 3.56
CA ALA A 499 18.85 14.03 3.35
C ALA A 499 18.82 13.61 1.88
N LYS A 500 19.01 12.31 1.63
CA LYS A 500 18.80 11.70 0.31
C LYS A 500 17.32 11.55 0.00
N VAL A 501 16.56 11.08 0.99
CA VAL A 501 15.12 10.86 0.90
C VAL A 501 14.47 11.47 2.12
N VAL A 502 13.42 12.24 1.88
CA VAL A 502 12.47 12.68 2.90
C VAL A 502 11.11 12.30 2.35
N ARG A 503 10.35 11.48 3.06
CA ARG A 503 9.05 11.02 2.57
C ARG A 503 8.06 10.79 3.70
N SER A 504 6.79 10.81 3.32
CA SER A 504 5.69 10.36 4.14
C SER A 504 4.93 9.26 3.42
N LYS A 505 4.38 8.30 4.17
CA LYS A 505 3.60 7.18 3.63
C LYS A 505 2.68 6.61 4.72
N ASN A 506 1.69 5.81 4.34
CA ASN A 506 0.89 5.03 5.28
C ASN A 506 1.75 4.02 6.06
N ALA A 507 1.34 3.73 7.30
CA ALA A 507 1.81 2.59 8.10
C ALA A 507 0.58 1.79 8.57
N GLY A 508 -0.23 1.34 7.62
CA GLY A 508 -1.59 0.86 7.85
C GLY A 508 -2.65 1.99 7.87
N PRO A 509 -3.94 1.65 8.05
CA PRO A 509 -5.04 2.61 7.88
C PRO A 509 -5.17 3.69 8.95
N PHE A 510 -4.49 3.54 10.08
CA PHE A 510 -4.63 4.42 11.26
C PHE A 510 -3.35 5.18 11.60
N GLU A 511 -2.26 4.97 10.86
CA GLU A 511 -0.95 5.59 11.09
C GLU A 511 -0.34 6.15 9.81
N ILE A 512 0.44 7.21 9.94
CA ILE A 512 1.31 7.78 8.90
C ILE A 512 2.75 7.72 9.40
N THR A 513 3.67 7.32 8.54
CA THR A 513 5.11 7.35 8.81
C THR A 513 5.80 8.45 8.04
N LEU A 514 6.82 9.01 8.67
CA LEU A 514 7.77 9.98 8.16
C LEU A 514 9.15 9.33 8.18
N ASP A 515 9.79 9.25 7.03
CA ASP A 515 11.10 8.61 6.88
C ASP A 515 12.11 9.63 6.35
N ILE A 516 13.29 9.71 6.97
CA ILE A 516 14.44 10.44 6.48
C ILE A 516 15.59 9.45 6.29
N LEU A 517 16.18 9.39 5.09
CA LEU A 517 17.31 8.52 4.78
C LEU A 517 18.49 9.35 4.29
N PHE A 518 19.70 8.98 4.70
CA PHE A 518 20.94 9.68 4.35
C PHE A 518 21.80 8.84 3.41
N ASP A 519 22.63 9.51 2.60
CA ASP A 519 23.54 8.84 1.67
C ASP A 519 24.81 8.29 2.34
N THR A 520 25.24 8.91 3.44
CA THR A 520 26.51 8.63 4.12
C THR A 520 26.32 8.45 5.62
N ALA A 521 27.23 7.70 6.25
CA ALA A 521 27.20 7.49 7.69
C ALA A 521 27.52 8.77 8.46
N GLU A 522 28.37 9.63 7.88
CA GLU A 522 28.75 10.94 8.39
C GLU A 522 27.53 11.87 8.49
N ASP A 523 26.73 11.95 7.42
CA ASP A 523 25.50 12.76 7.38
C ASP A 523 24.45 12.26 8.37
N PHE A 524 24.25 10.94 8.43
CA PHE A 524 23.38 10.31 9.41
C PHE A 524 23.81 10.64 10.85
N LYS A 525 25.10 10.49 11.16
CA LYS A 525 25.66 10.76 12.49
C LYS A 525 25.51 12.24 12.84
N ARG A 526 25.79 13.15 11.90
CA ARG A 526 25.61 14.59 12.07
C ARG A 526 24.19 14.94 12.48
N VAL A 527 23.19 14.38 11.81
CA VAL A 527 21.78 14.64 12.17
C VAL A 527 21.43 14.01 13.52
N ARG A 528 21.87 12.78 13.78
CA ARG A 528 21.63 12.08 15.05
C ARG A 528 22.16 12.86 16.25
N GLU A 529 23.37 13.37 16.14
CA GLU A 529 24.06 14.12 17.21
C GLU A 529 23.56 15.57 17.33
N SER A 530 22.92 16.11 16.30
CA SER A 530 22.31 17.45 16.39
C SER A 530 21.10 17.49 17.35
N HIS A 531 20.51 16.32 17.65
CA HIS A 531 19.24 16.16 18.37
C HIS A 531 18.06 16.91 17.72
N ALA A 532 18.16 17.33 16.46
CA ALA A 532 17.11 18.08 15.75
C ALA A 532 15.88 17.21 15.40
N LEU A 533 16.02 15.88 15.39
CA LEU A 533 14.94 14.94 15.12
C LEU A 533 14.53 14.21 16.40
N ASN A 534 13.61 14.81 17.16
CA ASN A 534 13.11 14.28 18.42
C ASN A 534 11.61 14.55 18.61
N ARG A 535 11.00 13.93 19.64
CA ARG A 535 9.56 14.04 19.92
C ARG A 535 9.07 15.47 20.11
N GLU A 536 9.83 16.33 20.79
CA GLU A 536 9.43 17.74 21.03
C GLU A 536 9.35 18.55 19.74
N ILE A 537 10.31 18.34 18.82
CA ILE A 537 10.31 19.00 17.52
C ILE A 537 9.12 18.52 16.67
N ILE A 538 8.79 17.22 16.72
CA ILE A 538 7.64 16.69 15.99
C ILE A 538 6.32 17.25 16.52
N LYS A 539 6.15 17.35 17.84
CA LYS A 539 4.96 17.97 18.44
C LYS A 539 4.74 19.40 17.94
N SER A 540 5.80 20.21 17.87
CA SER A 540 5.69 21.59 17.38
C SER A 540 5.42 21.68 15.87
N HIS A 541 6.01 20.80 15.05
CA HIS A 541 5.89 20.85 13.59
C HIS A 541 4.59 20.24 13.04
N TYR A 542 3.90 19.40 13.82
CA TYR A 542 2.67 18.71 13.38
C TYR A 542 1.45 18.98 14.26
N LYS A 543 1.56 19.87 15.27
CA LYS A 543 0.48 20.15 16.24
C LYS A 543 -0.07 18.88 16.92
N VAL A 544 0.83 17.96 17.24
CA VAL A 544 0.50 16.67 17.88
C VAL A 544 0.98 16.60 19.34
N THR A 545 0.53 15.57 20.07
CA THR A 545 0.96 15.29 21.45
C THR A 545 1.75 13.97 21.53
N ASP A 546 2.32 13.67 22.71
CA ASP A 546 3.05 12.41 22.90
C ASP A 546 2.21 11.15 22.69
N LYS A 547 0.88 11.25 22.88
CA LYS A 547 -0.06 10.15 22.66
C LYS A 547 -0.24 9.83 21.17
N ASP A 548 0.07 10.79 20.31
CA ASP A 548 -0.07 10.66 18.86
C ASP A 548 1.23 10.15 18.21
N ILE A 549 2.37 10.19 18.92
CA ILE A 549 3.66 9.72 18.42
C ILE A 549 3.89 8.27 18.84
N ILE A 550 3.73 7.35 17.88
CA ILE A 550 3.87 5.90 18.07
C ILE A 550 5.34 5.49 18.08
N THR A 551 6.11 5.93 17.09
CA THR A 551 7.54 5.65 16.95
C THR A 551 8.28 6.95 16.67
N CYS A 552 9.48 7.11 17.22
CA CYS A 552 10.43 8.17 16.85
C CYS A 552 11.84 7.68 17.16
N MET A 553 12.58 7.20 16.14
CA MET A 553 13.86 6.53 16.34
C MET A 553 14.80 6.64 15.15
N PHE A 554 16.10 6.45 15.41
CA PHE A 554 17.10 6.22 14.38
C PHE A 554 17.27 4.72 14.14
N PHE A 555 17.53 4.32 12.90
CA PHE A 555 17.85 2.96 12.49
C PHE A 555 19.12 2.96 11.63
N GLU A 556 20.22 2.57 12.26
CA GLU A 556 21.58 2.64 11.71
C GLU A 556 21.82 1.75 10.49
N PRO A 557 21.29 0.51 10.39
CA PRO A 557 21.53 -0.35 9.22
C PRO A 557 21.13 0.28 7.88
N ALA A 558 20.17 1.21 7.91
CA ALA A 558 19.67 1.91 6.74
C ALA A 558 19.98 3.41 6.74
N LEU A 559 20.86 3.88 7.65
CA LEU A 559 21.23 5.28 7.81
C LEU A 559 20.01 6.20 7.81
N GLY A 560 19.02 5.88 8.65
CA GLY A 560 17.71 6.51 8.58
C GLY A 560 17.10 6.89 9.91
N TRP A 561 16.15 7.81 9.87
CA TRP A 561 15.30 8.21 10.98
C TRP A 561 13.82 8.00 10.63
N LYS A 562 13.06 7.49 11.59
CA LYS A 562 11.66 7.08 11.48
C LYS A 562 10.83 7.81 12.52
N CYS A 563 9.73 8.42 12.11
CA CYS A 563 8.65 8.81 13.01
C CYS A 563 7.31 8.28 12.50
N THR A 564 6.48 7.72 13.38
CA THR A 564 5.13 7.26 13.03
C THR A 564 4.12 7.94 13.94
N LEU A 565 3.12 8.55 13.31
CA LEU A 565 2.07 9.33 13.92
C LEU A 565 0.73 8.63 13.75
N LYS A 566 -0.14 8.76 14.76
CA LYS A 566 -1.56 8.47 14.60
C LYS A 566 -2.18 9.41 13.58
N ARG A 567 -3.02 8.89 12.69
CA ARG A 567 -3.77 9.71 11.74
C ARG A 567 -4.89 10.48 12.45
N PRO A 568 -5.18 11.72 12.02
CA PRO A 568 -6.38 12.42 12.49
C PRO A 568 -7.67 11.72 12.04
N TRP A 569 -7.63 11.00 10.90
CA TRP A 569 -8.75 10.23 10.37
C TRP A 569 -8.31 8.86 9.88
N PRO A 570 -9.17 7.82 9.99
CA PRO A 570 -8.96 6.55 9.32
C PRO A 570 -8.82 6.75 7.81
N GLN A 571 -7.83 6.09 7.21
CA GLN A 571 -7.52 6.17 5.79
C GLN A 571 -8.76 5.99 4.89
N GLY A 572 -8.95 6.90 3.93
CA GLY A 572 -9.95 6.79 2.86
C GLY A 572 -11.42 6.87 3.30
N THR A 573 -11.71 7.27 4.54
CA THR A 573 -13.08 7.51 5.00
C THR A 573 -13.61 8.90 4.59
N PHE A 574 -14.86 9.23 4.94
CA PHE A 574 -15.45 10.55 4.68
C PHE A 574 -14.67 11.66 5.41
N GLY A 575 -14.38 12.76 4.71
CA GLY A 575 -13.61 13.89 5.25
C GLY A 575 -12.11 13.66 5.38
N GLU A 576 -11.61 12.47 5.01
CA GLU A 576 -10.18 12.18 4.96
C GLU A 576 -9.51 12.93 3.80
N ARG A 577 -8.27 13.38 4.01
CA ARG A 577 -7.62 14.40 3.16
C ARG A 577 -6.54 13.85 2.23
N ASP A 578 -5.93 12.71 2.57
CA ASP A 578 -4.79 12.15 1.86
C ASP A 578 -4.68 10.64 2.13
N THR A 579 -5.37 9.86 1.30
CA THR A 579 -5.50 8.40 1.45
C THR A 579 -4.16 7.67 1.37
N PHE A 580 -3.12 8.28 0.80
CA PHE A 580 -1.79 7.67 0.68
C PHE A 580 -0.79 8.14 1.74
N GLY A 581 -1.15 9.11 2.59
CA GLY A 581 -0.24 9.69 3.59
C GLY A 581 0.94 10.43 2.93
N THR A 582 0.75 10.98 1.74
CA THR A 582 1.76 11.66 0.92
C THR A 582 1.89 13.15 1.26
N GLN A 583 3.03 13.76 0.92
CA GLN A 583 3.31 15.18 1.16
C GLN A 583 3.35 15.65 2.63
N GLN A 584 2.96 14.80 3.59
CA GLN A 584 3.02 15.08 5.04
C GLN A 584 4.46 15.32 5.54
N HIS A 585 5.49 15.02 4.75
CA HIS A 585 6.89 15.23 5.11
C HIS A 585 7.37 16.68 4.96
N GLY A 586 6.57 17.55 4.32
CA GLY A 586 6.92 18.94 4.03
C GLY A 586 7.50 19.71 5.23
N PRO A 587 6.87 19.71 6.41
CA PRO A 587 7.39 20.42 7.59
C PRO A 587 8.78 19.98 8.05
N LEU A 588 9.26 18.79 7.68
CA LEU A 588 10.59 18.32 8.06
C LEU A 588 11.70 18.95 7.22
N LEU A 589 11.39 19.45 6.02
CA LEU A 589 12.36 19.89 5.04
C LEU A 589 13.22 21.05 5.55
N ASP A 590 12.62 21.99 6.27
CA ASP A 590 13.27 23.21 6.73
C ASP A 590 13.90 23.09 8.13
N ILE A 591 13.89 21.89 8.73
CA ILE A 591 14.54 21.66 10.01
C ILE A 591 16.05 21.92 9.87
N GLY A 592 16.54 22.89 10.65
CA GLY A 592 17.94 23.31 10.64
C GLY A 592 18.87 22.32 11.32
N ILE A 593 19.99 22.02 10.67
CA ILE A 593 21.07 21.16 11.16
C ILE A 593 22.35 21.99 11.29
N LYS A 594 22.98 21.90 12.46
CA LYS A 594 24.25 22.60 12.74
C LYS A 594 25.38 22.10 11.82
N GLY A 595 26.39 22.93 11.59
CA GLY A 595 27.60 22.56 10.86
C GLY A 595 28.36 21.41 11.53
N VAL A 596 29.25 20.75 10.80
CA VAL A 596 30.21 19.80 11.37
C VAL A 596 31.16 20.59 12.28
N ALA A 597 31.31 20.19 13.55
CA ALA A 597 32.30 20.82 14.43
C ALA A 597 33.71 20.48 13.90
N GLU A 598 34.59 21.49 13.80
CA GLU A 598 36.00 21.31 13.41
C GLU A 598 36.77 20.40 14.37
#